data_AF-A0A950ECH4-F1
#
_entry.id   AF-A0A950ECH4-F1
#
_cell.length_a   1.000
_cell.length_b   1.000
_cell.length_c   1.000
_cell.angle_alpha   90.00
_cell.angle_beta   90.00
_cell.angle_gamma   90.00
#
_symmetry.space_group_name_H-M   'P 1'
#
loop_
_entity.id
_entity.type
_entity.pdbx_description
1 polymer ?
#
loop_
_entity_poly.entity_id
_entity_poly.type
_entity_poly.pdbx_seq_one_letter_code
_entity_poly.pdbx_strand_id
1 'polypeptide(L)'
;MSRFLQTANGCYFQNWDRLLKNWNRKVRSTIADLEAIAFKPLPPVVPIEDIRGGVGLDPTFELLANYDRAIQDAYRQWQYHFEFLNLGYAAYLDFFNYCKQAFPDIPDQAIAKMVQGIEMDLFRPDEQLKALAKRAVELGITDEISQSSAQSVFETLRNSEAGRSWLDAWEAAQEPWFNFTSGNGFYASDKYWIEHPEIKLGYLRDYVAQLLRGDTIDRDVAAVRAERDRITEEYSESLDEEARAVFEGKLELARQVYPYVENHNFYIEHWSMSIFWRKMRELSRVLQQEGFWADAEDMFYISRDELRQVLFDYASAWAVGVQPGRRPAASRPASASA
;
A
#
# COMPACT_ATOMS: atom_id res chain seq x y z
N MET A 1 -4.52 24.68 21.61
CA MET A 1 -4.39 23.21 21.79
C MET A 1 -4.63 22.88 23.26
N SER A 2 -5.45 21.88 23.62
CA SER A 2 -5.70 21.53 25.03
C SER A 2 -4.41 21.03 25.71
N ARG A 3 -4.28 21.22 27.04
CA ARG A 3 -3.12 20.76 27.83
C ARG A 3 -2.87 19.24 27.70
N PHE A 4 -3.94 18.47 27.48
CA PHE A 4 -3.88 17.04 27.17
C PHE A 4 -3.16 16.76 25.85
N LEU A 5 -3.47 17.50 24.78
CA LEU A 5 -2.83 17.35 23.47
C LEU A 5 -1.33 17.71 23.52
N GLN A 6 -0.94 18.76 24.26
CA GLN A 6 0.48 19.08 24.45
C GLN A 6 1.24 17.97 25.20
N THR A 7 0.62 17.40 26.24
CA THR A 7 1.24 16.34 27.05
C THR A 7 1.31 15.01 26.29
N ALA A 8 0.26 14.66 25.54
CA ALA A 8 0.21 13.46 24.71
C ALA A 8 1.23 13.54 23.56
N ASN A 9 1.31 14.67 22.86
CA ASN A 9 2.27 14.87 21.78
C ASN A 9 3.72 14.81 22.32
N GLY A 10 3.99 15.44 23.47
CA GLY A 10 5.31 15.36 24.11
C GLY A 10 5.72 13.94 24.49
N CYS A 11 4.78 13.12 24.99
CA CYS A 11 5.03 11.71 25.28
C CYS A 11 5.39 10.91 24.00
N TYR A 12 4.68 11.15 22.89
CA TYR A 12 4.92 10.49 21.63
C TYR A 12 6.30 10.82 21.04
N PHE A 13 6.68 12.10 20.98
CA PHE A 13 7.99 12.51 20.43
C PHE A 13 9.15 11.96 21.28
N GLN A 14 9.03 11.95 22.61
CA GLN A 14 10.05 11.37 23.50
C GLN A 14 10.20 9.84 23.36
N ASN A 15 9.16 9.16 22.87
CA ASN A 15 9.12 7.70 22.74
C ASN A 15 9.01 7.25 21.28
N TRP A 16 9.33 8.12 20.33
CA TRP A 16 8.99 7.97 18.92
C TRP A 16 9.39 6.61 18.36
N ASP A 17 10.66 6.23 18.45
CA ASP A 17 11.18 4.97 17.89
C ASP A 17 10.51 3.73 18.49
N ARG A 18 10.27 3.75 19.81
CA ARG A 18 9.63 2.62 20.50
C ARG A 18 8.18 2.47 20.05
N LEU A 19 7.45 3.57 19.98
CA LEU A 19 6.05 3.57 19.57
C LEU A 19 5.93 3.27 18.07
N LEU A 20 6.83 3.76 17.24
CA LEU A 20 6.88 3.50 15.80
C LEU A 20 7.15 2.02 15.49
N LYS A 21 8.09 1.39 16.23
CA LYS A 21 8.30 -0.07 16.16
C LYS A 21 7.04 -0.85 16.53
N ASN A 22 6.31 -0.40 17.55
CA ASN A 22 5.04 -1.01 17.93
C ASN A 22 3.95 -0.78 16.87
N TRP A 23 3.88 0.42 16.29
CA TRP A 23 2.99 0.75 15.18
C TRP A 23 3.23 -0.18 13.99
N ASN A 24 4.48 -0.36 13.57
CA ASN A 24 4.83 -1.25 12.46
C ASN A 24 4.39 -2.70 12.73
N ARG A 25 4.58 -3.20 13.96
CA ARG A 25 4.09 -4.52 14.37
C ARG A 25 2.57 -4.62 14.28
N LYS A 26 1.84 -3.64 14.81
CA LYS A 26 0.36 -3.62 14.79
C LYS A 26 -0.17 -3.61 13.35
N VAL A 27 0.38 -2.74 12.50
CA VAL A 27 -0.01 -2.61 11.10
C VAL A 27 0.23 -3.89 10.31
N ARG A 28 1.40 -4.52 10.49
CA ARG A 28 1.73 -5.81 9.85
C ARG A 28 0.86 -6.96 10.38
N SER A 29 0.49 -6.94 11.65
CA SER A 29 -0.46 -7.92 12.22
C SER A 29 -1.82 -7.80 11.56
N THR A 30 -2.38 -6.59 11.44
CA THR A 30 -3.68 -6.38 10.78
C THR A 30 -3.62 -6.74 9.29
N ILE A 31 -2.48 -6.50 8.62
CA ILE A 31 -2.25 -6.95 7.24
C ILE A 31 -2.35 -8.47 7.15
N ALA A 32 -1.68 -9.20 8.06
CA ALA A 32 -1.75 -10.65 8.10
C ALA A 32 -3.17 -11.16 8.41
N ASP A 33 -3.90 -10.47 9.30
CA ASP A 33 -5.30 -10.78 9.61
C ASP A 33 -6.19 -10.61 8.37
N LEU A 34 -6.03 -9.53 7.61
CA LEU A 34 -6.72 -9.30 6.33
C LEU A 34 -6.35 -10.36 5.28
N GLU A 35 -5.08 -10.73 5.18
CA GLU A 35 -4.60 -11.71 4.22
C GLU A 35 -5.16 -13.11 4.48
N ALA A 36 -5.36 -13.46 5.76
CA ALA A 36 -5.94 -14.74 6.19
C ALA A 36 -7.44 -14.88 5.88
N ILE A 37 -8.14 -13.78 5.55
CA ILE A 37 -9.55 -13.83 5.16
C ILE A 37 -9.66 -14.52 3.80
N ALA A 38 -10.61 -15.43 3.65
CA ALA A 38 -10.93 -16.04 2.35
C ALA A 38 -12.45 -16.02 2.14
N PHE A 39 -12.85 -15.81 0.89
CA PHE A 39 -14.24 -15.86 0.47
C PHE A 39 -14.41 -17.02 -0.49
N LYS A 40 -15.14 -18.03 -0.04
CA LYS A 40 -15.45 -19.23 -0.82
C LYS A 40 -16.95 -19.32 -1.06
N PRO A 41 -17.41 -19.90 -2.18
CA PRO A 41 -18.80 -20.25 -2.36
C PRO A 41 -19.27 -21.17 -1.23
N LEU A 42 -20.53 -21.03 -0.81
CA LEU A 42 -21.14 -21.93 0.15
C LEU A 42 -21.22 -23.34 -0.44
N PRO A 43 -20.87 -24.40 0.31
CA PRO A 43 -20.97 -25.77 -0.18
C PRO A 43 -22.43 -26.14 -0.45
N PRO A 44 -22.77 -27.09 -1.34
CA PRO A 44 -24.17 -27.41 -1.63
C PRO A 44 -25.02 -27.78 -0.40
N VAL A 45 -24.39 -28.37 0.61
CA VAL A 45 -24.96 -28.70 1.92
C VAL A 45 -23.88 -28.61 2.99
N VAL A 46 -24.28 -28.54 4.27
CA VAL A 46 -23.34 -28.65 5.40
C VAL A 46 -22.58 -29.97 5.32
N PRO A 47 -21.23 -29.97 5.42
CA PRO A 47 -20.44 -31.20 5.47
C PRO A 47 -20.91 -32.14 6.58
N ILE A 48 -21.08 -33.43 6.27
CA ILE A 48 -21.56 -34.42 7.25
C ILE A 48 -20.62 -34.55 8.46
N GLU A 49 -19.33 -34.30 8.27
CA GLU A 49 -18.33 -34.33 9.33
C GLU A 49 -18.56 -33.21 10.35
N ASP A 50 -19.03 -32.03 9.93
CA ASP A 50 -19.35 -30.91 10.83
C ASP A 50 -20.55 -31.25 11.72
N ILE A 51 -21.52 -31.97 11.15
CA ILE A 51 -22.69 -32.49 11.88
C ILE A 51 -22.27 -33.55 12.89
N ARG A 52 -21.47 -34.54 12.45
CA ARG A 52 -20.98 -35.64 13.30
C ARG A 52 -20.06 -35.14 14.41
N GLY A 53 -19.25 -34.12 14.11
CA GLY A 53 -18.33 -33.47 15.04
C GLY A 53 -19.02 -32.49 15.99
N GLY A 54 -20.29 -32.15 15.77
CA GLY A 54 -21.04 -31.23 16.62
C GLY A 54 -20.53 -29.79 16.56
N VAL A 55 -20.07 -29.32 15.38
CA VAL A 55 -19.52 -27.97 15.20
C VAL A 55 -20.53 -26.87 15.56
N GLY A 56 -21.80 -27.08 15.21
CA GLY A 56 -22.90 -26.19 15.60
C GLY A 56 -22.95 -24.83 14.89
N LEU A 57 -22.12 -24.63 13.87
CA LEU A 57 -22.10 -23.46 13.00
C LEU A 57 -22.28 -23.92 11.55
N ASP A 58 -23.12 -23.23 10.78
CA ASP A 58 -23.22 -23.44 9.35
C ASP A 58 -22.21 -22.56 8.57
N PRO A 59 -21.91 -22.88 7.29
CA PRO A 59 -20.93 -22.14 6.50
C PRO A 59 -21.24 -20.66 6.27
N THR A 60 -22.49 -20.22 6.44
CA THR A 60 -22.87 -18.81 6.26
C THR A 60 -22.31 -17.94 7.39
N PHE A 61 -22.10 -18.52 8.58
CA PHE A 61 -21.47 -17.82 9.70
C PHE A 61 -20.07 -17.33 9.34
N GLU A 62 -19.24 -18.18 8.75
CA GLU A 62 -17.88 -17.82 8.36
C GLU A 62 -17.88 -16.74 7.27
N LEU A 63 -18.76 -16.86 6.26
CA LEU A 63 -18.89 -15.85 5.19
C LEU A 63 -19.21 -14.45 5.75
N LEU A 64 -20.24 -14.35 6.61
CA LEU A 64 -20.65 -13.08 7.22
C LEU A 64 -19.57 -12.53 8.15
N ALA A 65 -18.99 -13.39 8.99
CA ALA A 65 -17.92 -13.02 9.91
C ALA A 65 -16.66 -12.53 9.16
N ASN A 66 -16.32 -13.16 8.03
CA ASN A 66 -15.19 -12.77 7.20
C ASN A 66 -15.38 -11.39 6.57
N TYR A 67 -16.59 -11.08 6.09
CA TYR A 67 -16.89 -9.73 5.59
C TYR A 67 -16.79 -8.68 6.70
N ASP A 68 -17.37 -8.97 7.86
CA ASP A 68 -17.32 -8.05 9.01
C ASP A 68 -15.89 -7.80 9.48
N ARG A 69 -15.09 -8.86 9.55
CA ARG A 69 -13.67 -8.78 9.88
C ARG A 69 -12.90 -7.94 8.86
N ALA A 70 -13.14 -8.13 7.56
CA ALA A 70 -12.48 -7.34 6.52
C ALA A 70 -12.76 -5.83 6.68
N ILE A 71 -14.01 -5.45 6.95
CA ILE A 71 -14.39 -4.05 7.19
C ILE A 71 -13.77 -3.51 8.49
N GLN A 72 -13.76 -4.32 9.56
CA GLN A 72 -13.18 -3.93 10.85
C GLN A 72 -11.66 -3.75 10.76
N ASP A 73 -10.96 -4.64 10.07
CA ASP A 73 -9.51 -4.59 9.92
C ASP A 73 -9.10 -3.43 8.99
N ALA A 74 -9.85 -3.16 7.91
CA ALA A 74 -9.66 -1.96 7.11
C ALA A 74 -9.83 -0.68 7.94
N TYR A 75 -10.88 -0.61 8.77
CA TYR A 75 -11.08 0.53 9.67
C TYR A 75 -9.98 0.65 10.72
N ARG A 76 -9.49 -0.48 11.28
CA ARG A 76 -8.38 -0.53 12.23
C ARG A 76 -7.09 0.00 11.61
N GLN A 77 -6.79 -0.35 10.35
CA GLN A 77 -5.64 0.22 9.64
C GLN A 77 -5.77 1.73 9.51
N TRP A 78 -6.97 2.24 9.23
CA TRP A 78 -7.21 3.70 9.20
C TRP A 78 -7.02 4.36 10.57
N GLN A 79 -7.37 3.69 11.67
CA GLN A 79 -7.05 4.20 13.01
C GLN A 79 -5.53 4.28 13.22
N TYR A 80 -4.77 3.28 12.76
CA TYR A 80 -3.31 3.30 12.84
C TYR A 80 -2.69 4.34 11.91
N HIS A 81 -3.32 4.66 10.77
CA HIS A 81 -2.92 5.76 9.89
C HIS A 81 -2.81 7.06 10.69
N PHE A 82 -3.87 7.43 11.40
CA PHE A 82 -3.96 8.70 12.13
C PHE A 82 -3.17 8.76 13.45
N GLU A 83 -2.68 7.62 13.97
CA GLU A 83 -1.94 7.56 15.24
C GLU A 83 -0.71 8.47 15.23
N PHE A 84 0.05 8.47 14.13
CA PHE A 84 1.28 9.25 13.98
C PHE A 84 1.18 10.32 12.89
N LEU A 85 0.21 10.23 11.95
CA LEU A 85 0.09 11.14 10.80
C LEU A 85 0.04 12.61 11.23
N ASN A 86 -0.91 12.94 12.10
CA ASN A 86 -1.10 14.30 12.56
C ASN A 86 0.11 14.81 13.36
N LEU A 87 0.80 13.94 14.09
CA LEU A 87 2.01 14.29 14.84
C LEU A 87 3.18 14.60 13.89
N GLY A 88 3.39 13.74 12.90
CA GLY A 88 4.44 13.91 11.90
C GLY A 88 4.24 15.17 11.06
N TYR A 89 3.03 15.40 10.55
CA TYR A 89 2.71 16.62 9.81
C TYR A 89 2.80 17.86 10.67
N ALA A 90 2.33 17.83 11.92
CA ALA A 90 2.43 19.00 12.80
C ALA A 90 3.89 19.40 13.06
N ALA A 91 4.78 18.44 13.32
CA ALA A 91 6.20 18.71 13.53
C ALA A 91 6.88 19.23 12.25
N TYR A 92 6.59 18.63 11.09
CA TYR A 92 7.14 19.11 9.82
C TYR A 92 6.63 20.51 9.46
N LEU A 93 5.33 20.78 9.62
CA LEU A 93 4.74 22.09 9.36
C LEU A 93 5.26 23.16 10.33
N ASP A 94 5.52 22.81 11.58
CA ASP A 94 6.13 23.73 12.55
C ASP A 94 7.53 24.15 12.11
N PHE A 95 8.36 23.19 11.65
CA PHE A 95 9.66 23.49 11.04
C PHE A 95 9.53 24.33 9.76
N PHE A 96 8.64 23.93 8.84
CA PHE A 96 8.41 24.61 7.57
C PHE A 96 7.99 26.07 7.78
N ASN A 97 7.02 26.31 8.67
CA ASN A 97 6.54 27.65 8.98
C ASN A 97 7.61 28.50 9.66
N TYR A 98 8.43 27.89 10.53
CA TYR A 98 9.57 28.58 11.14
C TYR A 98 10.57 29.03 10.07
N CYS A 99 10.94 28.16 9.13
CA CYS A 99 11.81 28.53 8.01
C CYS A 99 11.24 29.69 7.19
N LYS A 100 9.93 29.70 6.92
CA LYS A 100 9.27 30.81 6.20
C LYS A 100 9.24 32.12 6.98
N GLN A 101 9.21 32.06 8.31
CA GLN A 101 9.26 33.24 9.16
C GLN A 101 10.67 33.81 9.27
N ALA A 102 11.66 32.93 9.46
CA ALA A 102 13.07 33.32 9.53
C ALA A 102 13.63 33.76 8.17
N PHE A 103 13.17 33.13 7.09
CA PHE A 103 13.61 33.35 5.72
C PHE A 103 12.40 33.51 4.78
N PRO A 104 11.85 34.73 4.61
CA PRO A 104 10.65 34.94 3.80
C PRO A 104 10.76 34.42 2.36
N ASP A 105 11.96 34.50 1.76
CA ASP A 105 12.22 34.13 0.37
C ASP A 105 12.77 32.70 0.20
N ILE A 106 12.84 31.88 1.25
CA ILE A 106 13.32 30.50 1.13
C ILE A 106 12.41 29.69 0.19
N PRO A 107 12.94 29.01 -0.84
CA PRO A 107 12.15 28.12 -1.68
C PRO A 107 11.62 26.93 -0.88
N ASP A 108 10.38 26.50 -1.13
CA ASP A 108 9.78 25.31 -0.48
C ASP A 108 10.65 24.06 -0.67
N GLN A 109 11.25 23.93 -1.85
CA GLN A 109 12.15 22.85 -2.17
C GLN A 109 13.43 22.85 -1.31
N ALA A 110 13.93 24.02 -0.90
CA ALA A 110 15.08 24.09 0.01
C ALA A 110 14.73 23.53 1.39
N ILE A 111 13.55 23.88 1.93
CA ILE A 111 13.05 23.31 3.18
C ILE A 111 12.87 21.79 3.05
N ALA A 112 12.24 21.33 1.96
CA ALA A 112 12.06 19.89 1.72
C ALA A 112 13.40 19.14 1.64
N LYS A 113 14.42 19.73 1.00
CA LYS A 113 15.76 19.13 0.92
C LYS A 113 16.41 18.96 2.30
N MET A 114 16.14 19.84 3.28
CA MET A 114 16.71 19.75 4.63
C MET A 114 16.28 18.49 5.41
N VAL A 115 15.16 17.86 5.03
CA VAL A 115 14.63 16.65 5.69
C VAL A 115 14.79 15.36 4.85
N GLN A 116 15.38 15.46 3.65
CA GLN A 116 15.62 14.33 2.74
C GLN A 116 16.85 13.48 3.16
N GLY A 117 17.23 12.50 2.32
CA GLY A 117 18.46 11.71 2.47
C GLY A 117 18.39 10.57 3.49
N ILE A 118 17.17 10.22 3.93
CA ILE A 118 16.89 9.07 4.78
C ILE A 118 16.39 7.93 3.88
N GLU A 119 16.78 6.70 4.20
CA GLU A 119 16.28 5.50 3.53
C GLU A 119 14.79 5.32 3.88
N MET A 120 13.95 5.14 2.86
CA MET A 120 12.49 5.09 3.03
C MET A 120 11.96 3.82 2.38
N ASP A 121 11.09 3.12 3.10
CA ASP A 121 10.41 1.93 2.62
C ASP A 121 9.58 2.23 1.36
N LEU A 122 9.10 3.45 1.20
CA LEU A 122 8.35 3.90 0.03
C LEU A 122 9.15 3.77 -1.28
N PHE A 123 10.49 3.81 -1.25
CA PHE A 123 11.34 3.64 -2.44
C PHE A 123 11.68 2.17 -2.72
N ARG A 124 11.44 1.25 -1.78
CA ARG A 124 11.79 -0.17 -1.91
C ARG A 124 11.15 -0.85 -3.12
N PRO A 125 9.88 -0.57 -3.50
CA PRO A 125 9.30 -1.12 -4.72
C PRO A 125 10.11 -0.78 -5.98
N ASP A 126 10.53 0.48 -6.11
CA ASP A 126 11.35 0.93 -7.23
C ASP A 126 12.76 0.30 -7.20
N GLU A 127 13.38 0.22 -6.02
CA GLU A 127 14.67 -0.45 -5.84
C GLU A 127 14.63 -1.93 -6.23
N GLN A 128 13.53 -2.64 -5.94
CA GLN A 128 13.35 -4.02 -6.40
C GLN A 128 13.29 -4.10 -7.93
N LEU A 129 12.57 -3.18 -8.59
CA LEU A 129 12.53 -3.15 -10.06
C LEU A 129 13.90 -2.87 -10.67
N LYS A 130 14.68 -1.96 -10.08
CA LYS A 130 16.06 -1.69 -10.50
C LYS A 130 16.97 -2.91 -10.32
N ALA A 131 16.84 -3.61 -9.19
CA ALA A 131 17.58 -4.86 -8.96
C ALA A 131 17.22 -5.94 -10.00
N LEU A 132 15.93 -6.09 -10.32
CA LEU A 132 15.46 -7.02 -11.36
C LEU A 132 15.92 -6.63 -12.76
N ALA A 133 16.00 -5.32 -13.06
CA ALA A 133 16.53 -4.81 -14.33
C ALA A 133 18.02 -5.14 -14.48
N LYS A 134 18.83 -4.88 -13.44
CA LYS A 134 20.25 -5.27 -13.41
C LYS A 134 20.42 -6.77 -13.60
N ARG A 135 19.60 -7.57 -12.89
CA ARG A 135 19.62 -9.02 -12.99
C ARG A 135 19.28 -9.51 -14.40
N ALA A 136 18.33 -8.86 -15.08
CA ALA A 136 18.00 -9.18 -16.47
C ALA A 136 19.18 -8.94 -17.43
N VAL A 137 19.93 -7.84 -17.23
CA VAL A 137 21.14 -7.53 -18.00
C VAL A 137 22.26 -8.54 -17.71
N GLU A 138 22.51 -8.85 -16.43
CA GLU A 138 23.52 -9.84 -16.02
C GLU A 138 23.27 -11.24 -16.61
N LEU A 139 22.00 -11.63 -16.68
CA LEU A 139 21.57 -12.93 -17.20
C LEU A 139 21.44 -12.96 -18.73
N GLY A 140 21.56 -11.81 -19.39
CA GLY A 140 21.44 -11.70 -20.85
C GLY A 140 20.04 -11.97 -21.39
N ILE A 141 18.99 -11.73 -20.59
CA ILE A 141 17.57 -12.00 -20.95
C ILE A 141 16.79 -10.73 -21.33
N THR A 142 17.49 -9.70 -21.79
CA THR A 142 16.91 -8.37 -22.06
C THR A 142 15.91 -8.39 -23.21
N ASP A 143 16.13 -9.27 -24.19
CA ASP A 143 15.26 -9.40 -25.37
C ASP A 143 13.92 -10.05 -24.99
N GLU A 144 13.96 -11.07 -24.14
CA GLU A 144 12.77 -11.74 -23.59
C GLU A 144 11.93 -10.78 -22.75
N ILE A 145 12.56 -9.94 -21.93
CA ILE A 145 11.89 -8.91 -21.12
C ILE A 145 11.22 -7.83 -21.99
N SER A 146 11.79 -7.55 -23.16
CA SER A 146 11.32 -6.51 -24.10
C SER A 146 10.11 -6.94 -24.94
N GLN A 147 9.64 -8.17 -24.80
CA GLN A 147 8.43 -8.64 -25.48
C GLN A 147 7.20 -7.81 -25.12
N SER A 148 6.20 -7.76 -26.01
CA SER A 148 5.06 -6.85 -25.91
C SER A 148 4.11 -7.14 -24.73
N SER A 149 3.85 -8.41 -24.40
CA SER A 149 2.87 -8.79 -23.37
C SER A 149 3.54 -9.33 -22.10
N ALA A 150 2.94 -9.07 -20.94
CA ALA A 150 3.42 -9.65 -19.68
C ALA A 150 3.39 -11.19 -19.71
N GLN A 151 2.32 -11.77 -20.27
CA GLN A 151 2.16 -13.21 -20.38
C GLN A 151 3.30 -13.86 -21.16
N SER A 152 3.62 -13.34 -22.35
CA SER A 152 4.69 -13.88 -23.19
C SER A 152 6.06 -13.81 -22.53
N VAL A 153 6.35 -12.73 -21.79
CA VAL A 153 7.57 -12.59 -20.99
C VAL A 153 7.70 -13.76 -20.01
N PHE A 154 6.69 -13.96 -19.15
CA PHE A 154 6.74 -15.02 -18.14
C PHE A 154 6.80 -16.43 -18.75
N GLU A 155 6.05 -16.68 -19.83
CA GLU A 155 6.08 -17.97 -20.53
C GLU A 155 7.45 -18.26 -21.16
N THR A 156 8.05 -17.26 -21.81
CA THR A 156 9.38 -17.40 -22.44
C THR A 156 10.46 -17.68 -21.39
N LEU A 157 10.47 -16.91 -20.29
CA LEU A 157 11.48 -17.04 -19.25
C LEU A 157 11.45 -18.38 -18.53
N ARG A 158 10.30 -19.06 -18.44
CA ARG A 158 10.22 -20.40 -17.85
C ARG A 158 11.01 -21.45 -18.62
N ASN A 159 11.28 -21.23 -19.91
CA ASN A 159 11.93 -22.20 -20.79
C ASN A 159 13.47 -22.16 -20.73
N SER A 160 14.07 -21.24 -19.97
CA SER A 160 15.52 -21.15 -19.81
C SER A 160 15.93 -21.22 -18.33
N GLU A 161 17.17 -21.61 -18.05
CA GLU A 161 17.72 -21.59 -16.69
C GLU A 161 17.89 -20.16 -16.18
N ALA A 162 18.42 -19.27 -17.03
CA ALA A 162 18.54 -17.85 -16.74
C ALA A 162 17.18 -17.20 -16.43
N GLY A 163 16.17 -17.47 -17.27
CA GLY A 163 14.83 -16.95 -17.05
C GLY A 163 14.18 -17.47 -15.76
N ARG A 164 14.36 -18.75 -15.42
CA ARG A 164 13.91 -19.29 -14.11
C ARG A 164 14.60 -18.61 -12.94
N SER A 165 15.92 -18.40 -12.99
CA SER A 165 16.63 -17.65 -11.95
C SER A 165 16.10 -16.22 -11.79
N TRP A 166 15.71 -15.56 -12.89
CA TRP A 166 15.11 -14.24 -12.82
C TRP A 166 13.68 -14.28 -12.25
N LEU A 167 12.90 -15.30 -12.58
CA LEU A 167 11.55 -15.51 -12.03
C LEU A 167 11.58 -15.73 -10.52
N ASP A 168 12.56 -16.47 -10.01
CA ASP A 168 12.76 -16.64 -8.56
C ASP A 168 13.03 -15.30 -7.87
N ALA A 169 13.85 -14.44 -8.49
CA ALA A 169 14.10 -13.09 -7.99
C ALA A 169 12.84 -12.20 -8.07
N TRP A 170 12.06 -12.33 -9.15
CA TRP A 170 10.78 -11.63 -9.31
C TRP A 170 9.79 -12.03 -8.22
N GLU A 171 9.67 -13.33 -7.92
CA GLU A 171 8.83 -13.87 -6.85
C GLU A 171 9.28 -13.38 -5.47
N ALA A 172 10.58 -13.43 -5.19
CA ALA A 172 11.16 -12.92 -3.93
C ALA A 172 10.95 -11.41 -3.72
N ALA A 173 10.85 -10.64 -4.80
CA ALA A 173 10.59 -9.21 -4.74
C ALA A 173 9.10 -8.84 -4.54
N GLN A 174 8.16 -9.77 -4.76
CA GLN A 174 6.73 -9.42 -4.78
C GLN A 174 6.20 -8.99 -3.43
N GLU A 175 6.48 -9.77 -2.39
CA GLU A 175 5.94 -9.52 -1.06
C GLU A 175 7.04 -8.93 -0.16
N PRO A 176 6.84 -7.74 0.42
CA PRO A 176 5.63 -6.90 0.36
C PRO A 176 5.58 -5.92 -0.83
N TRP A 177 6.67 -5.75 -1.57
CA TRP A 177 6.95 -4.54 -2.35
C TRP A 177 6.06 -4.30 -3.58
N PHE A 178 5.40 -5.32 -4.12
CA PHE A 178 4.47 -5.19 -5.24
C PHE A 178 3.03 -4.95 -4.81
N ASN A 179 2.74 -4.88 -3.51
CA ASN A 179 1.48 -4.31 -3.03
C ASN A 179 1.51 -2.77 -3.12
N PHE A 180 1.88 -2.27 -4.29
CA PHE A 180 1.99 -0.85 -4.63
C PHE A 180 0.92 -0.51 -5.66
N THR A 181 0.31 0.66 -5.55
CA THR A 181 -0.74 1.11 -6.48
C THR A 181 -0.23 2.21 -7.39
N SER A 182 -0.74 2.24 -8.62
CA SER A 182 -0.57 3.39 -9.52
C SER A 182 -1.51 4.56 -9.22
N GLY A 183 -2.45 4.39 -8.28
CA GLY A 183 -3.35 5.43 -7.77
C GLY A 183 -3.01 5.87 -6.33
N ASN A 184 -4.02 6.22 -5.56
CA ASN A 184 -3.88 6.55 -4.12
C ASN A 184 -4.25 5.40 -3.18
N GLY A 185 -4.77 4.29 -3.72
CA GLY A 185 -5.08 3.07 -2.98
C GLY A 185 -6.51 3.02 -2.45
N PHE A 186 -7.27 4.11 -2.58
CA PHE A 186 -8.58 4.27 -1.94
C PHE A 186 -9.74 3.79 -2.80
N TYR A 187 -9.50 3.46 -4.07
CA TYR A 187 -10.57 3.08 -4.98
C TYR A 187 -10.44 1.63 -5.44
N ALA A 188 -11.58 0.95 -5.57
CA ALA A 188 -11.62 -0.40 -6.14
C ALA A 188 -11.03 -0.45 -7.56
N SER A 189 -11.14 0.64 -8.32
CA SER A 189 -10.58 0.76 -9.67
C SER A 189 -9.06 0.93 -9.71
N ASP A 190 -8.41 1.14 -8.56
CA ASP A 190 -6.97 1.29 -8.50
C ASP A 190 -6.27 0.00 -8.89
N LYS A 191 -5.23 0.14 -9.72
CA LYS A 191 -4.43 -0.98 -10.21
C LYS A 191 -3.22 -1.19 -9.30
N TYR A 192 -3.17 -2.37 -8.71
CA TYR A 192 -2.04 -2.80 -7.89
C TYR A 192 -1.04 -3.59 -8.72
N TRP A 193 0.24 -3.32 -8.52
CA TRP A 193 1.33 -3.92 -9.29
C TRP A 193 1.32 -5.45 -9.18
N ILE A 194 0.97 -6.01 -8.03
CA ILE A 194 0.89 -7.47 -7.83
C ILE A 194 -0.14 -8.15 -8.76
N GLU A 195 -1.25 -7.48 -9.08
CA GLU A 195 -2.30 -7.98 -10.01
C GLU A 195 -2.03 -7.58 -11.47
N HIS A 196 -1.26 -6.51 -11.68
CA HIS A 196 -1.00 -5.88 -12.98
C HIS A 196 0.51 -5.89 -13.33
N PRO A 197 1.10 -7.06 -13.63
CA PRO A 197 2.53 -7.18 -13.91
C PRO A 197 3.00 -6.35 -15.10
N GLU A 198 2.11 -6.02 -16.05
CA GLU A 198 2.39 -5.18 -17.19
C GLU A 198 2.90 -3.78 -16.81
N ILE A 199 2.44 -3.23 -15.68
CA ILE A 199 2.85 -1.91 -15.18
C ILE A 199 4.33 -1.96 -14.79
N LYS A 200 4.70 -2.94 -13.96
CA LYS A 200 6.08 -3.16 -13.51
C LYS A 200 7.02 -3.48 -14.66
N LEU A 201 6.59 -4.35 -15.58
CA LEU A 201 7.37 -4.70 -16.76
C LEU A 201 7.65 -3.47 -17.64
N GLY A 202 6.71 -2.51 -17.71
CA GLY A 202 6.95 -1.21 -18.33
C GLY A 202 8.17 -0.49 -17.74
N TYR A 203 8.16 -0.22 -16.42
CA TYR A 203 9.29 0.41 -15.74
C TYR A 203 10.59 -0.38 -15.87
N LEU A 204 10.50 -1.71 -15.79
CA LEU A 204 11.66 -2.57 -15.88
C LEU A 204 12.33 -2.49 -17.26
N ARG A 205 11.55 -2.43 -18.34
CA ARG A 205 12.07 -2.22 -19.70
C ARG A 205 12.79 -0.88 -19.82
N ASP A 206 12.24 0.18 -19.23
CA ASP A 206 12.88 1.50 -19.22
C ASP A 206 14.22 1.50 -18.46
N TYR A 207 14.30 0.77 -17.35
CA TYR A 207 15.56 0.58 -16.61
C TYR A 207 16.57 -0.26 -17.37
N VAL A 208 16.14 -1.36 -18.00
CA VAL A 208 17.02 -2.17 -18.86
C VAL A 208 17.58 -1.32 -20.00
N ALA A 209 16.75 -0.51 -20.67
CA ALA A 209 17.19 0.37 -21.74
C ALA A 209 18.22 1.42 -21.27
N GLN A 210 18.06 1.97 -20.06
CA GLN A 210 19.04 2.86 -19.43
C GLN A 210 20.37 2.15 -19.16
N LEU A 211 20.32 0.97 -18.55
CA LEU A 211 21.51 0.18 -18.25
C LEU A 211 22.30 -0.20 -19.51
N LEU A 212 21.60 -0.57 -20.60
CA LEU A 212 22.24 -0.90 -21.88
C LEU A 212 22.94 0.30 -22.54
N ARG A 213 22.56 1.54 -22.21
CA ARG A 213 23.26 2.76 -22.64
C ARG A 213 24.44 3.13 -21.74
N GLY A 214 24.61 2.44 -20.61
CA GLY A 214 25.59 2.77 -19.58
C GLY A 214 25.13 3.83 -18.58
N ASP A 215 23.82 4.14 -18.53
CA ASP A 215 23.26 5.08 -17.56
C ASP A 215 23.25 4.46 -16.14
N THR A 216 23.44 5.29 -15.11
CA THR A 216 23.28 4.87 -13.71
C THR A 216 21.82 5.06 -13.29
N ILE A 217 21.16 3.97 -12.89
CA ILE A 217 19.75 3.99 -12.44
C ILE A 217 19.60 4.08 -10.92
N ASP A 218 20.69 3.89 -10.17
CA ASP A 218 20.68 3.97 -8.71
C ASP A 218 20.58 5.41 -8.24
N ARG A 219 19.89 5.59 -7.12
CA ARG A 219 19.82 6.88 -6.47
C ARG A 219 21.16 7.17 -5.77
N ASP A 220 21.74 8.34 -6.05
CA ASP A 220 22.92 8.81 -5.31
C ASP A 220 22.51 9.37 -3.94
N VAL A 221 22.33 8.48 -2.97
CA VAL A 221 21.97 8.83 -1.59
C VAL A 221 23.04 9.70 -0.93
N ALA A 222 24.31 9.52 -1.29
CA ALA A 222 25.41 10.30 -0.72
C ALA A 222 25.33 11.77 -1.18
N ALA A 223 25.08 12.01 -2.48
CA ALA A 223 24.88 13.36 -2.99
C ALA A 223 23.64 14.02 -2.37
N VAL A 224 22.52 13.29 -2.18
CA VAL A 224 21.33 13.83 -1.51
C VAL A 224 21.64 14.23 -0.06
N ARG A 225 22.41 13.42 0.68
CA ARG A 225 22.82 13.76 2.06
C ARG A 225 23.76 14.97 2.10
N ALA A 226 24.74 15.02 1.21
CA ALA A 226 25.66 16.14 1.12
C ALA A 226 24.92 17.47 0.81
N GLU A 227 23.99 17.44 -0.14
CA GLU A 227 23.16 18.61 -0.48
C GLU A 227 22.26 19.03 0.69
N ARG A 228 21.65 18.07 1.40
CA ARG A 228 20.86 18.34 2.60
C ARG A 228 21.70 19.04 3.66
N ASP A 229 22.88 18.51 3.95
CA ASP A 229 23.75 19.03 5.02
C ASP A 229 24.27 20.43 4.66
N ARG A 230 24.68 20.64 3.40
CA ARG A 230 25.07 21.95 2.86
C ARG A 230 23.96 22.99 3.02
N ILE A 231 22.75 22.70 2.54
CA ILE A 231 21.62 23.64 2.66
C ILE A 231 21.32 23.93 4.14
N THR A 232 21.36 22.90 4.98
CA THR A 232 21.10 23.07 6.42
C THR A 232 22.11 24.03 7.06
N GLU A 233 23.39 23.85 6.75
CA GLU A 233 24.49 24.68 7.27
C GLU A 233 24.37 26.12 6.78
N GLU A 234 24.20 26.34 5.46
CA GLU A 234 24.09 27.68 4.85
C GLU A 234 22.98 28.53 5.51
N TYR A 235 21.79 27.94 5.73
CA TYR A 235 20.71 28.67 6.40
C TYR A 235 20.95 28.82 7.91
N SER A 236 21.50 27.80 8.57
CA SER A 236 21.77 27.84 10.00
C SER A 236 22.82 28.90 10.39
N GLU A 237 23.81 29.16 9.53
CA GLU A 237 24.85 30.17 9.77
C GLU A 237 24.35 31.61 9.65
N SER A 238 23.24 31.82 8.94
CA SER A 238 22.62 33.14 8.77
C SER A 238 21.75 33.58 9.96
N LEU A 239 21.55 32.69 10.94
CA LEU A 239 20.76 32.93 12.15
C LEU A 239 21.64 33.38 13.32
N ASP A 240 21.08 34.18 14.22
CA ASP A 240 21.68 34.41 15.53
C ASP A 240 21.61 33.15 16.40
N GLU A 241 22.33 33.16 17.54
CA GLU A 241 22.46 31.99 18.42
C GLU A 241 21.11 31.45 18.92
N GLU A 242 20.18 32.34 19.28
CA GLU A 242 18.88 31.95 19.81
C GLU A 242 17.98 31.36 18.71
N ALA A 243 17.90 32.02 17.56
CA ALA A 243 17.14 31.55 16.41
C ALA A 243 17.74 30.24 15.86
N ARG A 244 19.06 30.12 15.82
CA ARG A 244 19.76 28.91 15.39
C ARG A 244 19.41 27.71 16.28
N ALA A 245 19.41 27.88 17.59
CA ALA A 245 19.04 26.80 18.51
C ALA A 245 17.59 26.33 18.29
N VAL A 246 16.66 27.26 18.01
CA VAL A 246 15.26 26.92 17.69
C VAL A 246 15.16 26.20 16.34
N PHE A 247 15.88 26.68 15.33
CA PHE A 247 15.95 26.05 14.00
C PHE A 247 16.45 24.61 14.08
N GLU A 248 17.58 24.38 14.76
CA GLU A 248 18.21 23.07 14.90
C GLU A 248 17.28 22.08 15.63
N GLY A 249 16.63 22.51 16.73
CA GLY A 249 15.70 21.66 17.46
C GLY A 249 14.45 21.28 16.65
N LYS A 250 13.88 22.22 15.87
CA LYS A 250 12.75 21.93 14.98
C LYS A 250 13.16 21.02 13.82
N LEU A 251 14.35 21.24 13.26
CA LEU A 251 14.89 20.41 12.19
C LEU A 251 15.17 18.98 12.67
N GLU A 252 15.72 18.81 13.86
CA GLU A 252 15.96 17.49 14.46
C GLU A 252 14.64 16.72 14.59
N LEU A 253 13.61 17.37 15.15
CA LEU A 253 12.28 16.77 15.27
C LEU A 253 11.67 16.45 13.89
N ALA A 254 11.78 17.37 12.93
CA ALA A 254 11.31 17.15 11.57
C ALA A 254 12.00 15.93 10.92
N ARG A 255 13.33 15.82 11.05
CA ARG A 255 14.11 14.68 10.54
C ARG A 255 13.77 13.37 11.24
N GLN A 256 13.41 13.40 12.52
CA GLN A 256 12.96 12.22 13.26
C GLN A 256 11.61 11.70 12.74
N VAL A 257 10.66 12.59 12.44
CA VAL A 257 9.31 12.18 12.04
C VAL A 257 9.14 11.95 10.55
N TYR A 258 9.93 12.62 9.71
CA TYR A 258 9.79 12.60 8.26
C TYR A 258 9.81 11.19 7.64
N PRO A 259 10.68 10.24 8.09
CA PRO A 259 10.64 8.88 7.58
C PRO A 259 9.28 8.19 7.78
N TYR A 260 8.60 8.44 8.89
CA TYR A 260 7.23 7.92 9.08
C TYR A 260 6.24 8.60 8.12
N VAL A 261 6.33 9.93 7.96
CA VAL A 261 5.43 10.70 7.09
C VAL A 261 5.46 10.16 5.66
N GLU A 262 6.60 9.64 5.19
CA GLU A 262 6.68 9.01 3.87
C GLU A 262 6.34 7.51 3.92
N ASN A 263 6.91 6.76 4.88
CA ASN A 263 6.80 5.30 4.92
C ASN A 263 5.38 4.81 5.24
N HIS A 264 4.59 5.55 6.00
CA HIS A 264 3.24 5.11 6.38
C HIS A 264 2.36 4.86 5.15
N ASN A 265 2.57 5.65 4.08
CA ASN A 265 1.85 5.55 2.83
C ASN A 265 1.99 4.13 2.24
N PHE A 266 3.21 3.59 2.21
CA PHE A 266 3.44 2.23 1.71
C PHE A 266 2.67 1.17 2.50
N TYR A 267 2.70 1.21 3.84
CA TYR A 267 2.06 0.16 4.64
C TYR A 267 0.53 0.28 4.67
N ILE A 268 0.02 1.49 4.75
CA ILE A 268 -1.40 1.76 4.94
C ILE A 268 -2.12 1.87 3.59
N GLU A 269 -1.78 2.88 2.79
CA GLU A 269 -2.53 3.24 1.58
C GLU A 269 -2.22 2.29 0.42
N HIS A 270 -1.00 1.76 0.35
CA HIS A 270 -0.62 0.80 -0.67
C HIS A 270 -0.85 -0.66 -0.21
N TRP A 271 -0.11 -1.15 0.78
CA TRP A 271 -0.08 -2.58 1.10
C TRP A 271 -1.40 -3.08 1.68
N SER A 272 -1.91 -2.44 2.73
CA SER A 272 -3.12 -2.91 3.38
C SER A 272 -4.36 -2.79 2.47
N MET A 273 -4.45 -1.72 1.68
CA MET A 273 -5.55 -1.55 0.72
C MET A 273 -5.44 -2.50 -0.46
N SER A 274 -4.23 -2.85 -0.91
CA SER A 274 -4.03 -3.88 -1.93
C SER A 274 -4.66 -5.20 -1.51
N ILE A 275 -4.42 -5.62 -0.27
CA ILE A 275 -5.02 -6.85 0.26
C ILE A 275 -6.53 -6.69 0.39
N PHE A 276 -7.00 -5.59 0.98
CA PHE A 276 -8.44 -5.35 1.13
C PHE A 276 -9.19 -5.45 -0.19
N TRP A 277 -8.74 -4.76 -1.24
CA TRP A 277 -9.40 -4.79 -2.56
C TRP A 277 -9.31 -6.16 -3.21
N ARG A 278 -8.18 -6.88 -3.08
CA ARG A 278 -8.07 -8.27 -3.54
C ARG A 278 -9.12 -9.18 -2.89
N LYS A 279 -9.33 -9.05 -1.57
CA LYS A 279 -10.36 -9.80 -0.84
C LYS A 279 -11.78 -9.39 -1.24
N MET A 280 -12.04 -8.11 -1.48
CA MET A 280 -13.35 -7.67 -1.97
C MET A 280 -13.61 -8.17 -3.40
N ARG A 281 -12.62 -8.19 -4.29
CA ARG A 281 -12.75 -8.80 -5.63
C ARG A 281 -12.97 -10.31 -5.54
N GLU A 282 -12.34 -11.00 -4.59
CA GLU A 282 -12.59 -12.42 -4.30
C GLU A 282 -14.05 -12.65 -3.92
N LEU A 283 -14.59 -11.86 -2.98
CA LEU A 283 -16.00 -11.92 -2.61
C LEU A 283 -16.93 -11.63 -3.79
N SER A 284 -16.61 -10.62 -4.59
CA SER A 284 -17.43 -10.27 -5.76
C SER A 284 -17.51 -11.40 -6.78
N ARG A 285 -16.38 -12.08 -7.04
CA ARG A 285 -16.35 -13.27 -7.91
C ARG A 285 -17.22 -14.40 -7.38
N VAL A 286 -17.23 -14.63 -6.07
CA VAL A 286 -18.14 -15.62 -5.45
C VAL A 286 -19.60 -15.25 -5.72
N LEU A 287 -19.99 -14.01 -5.42
CA LEU A 287 -21.37 -13.56 -5.64
C LEU A 287 -21.78 -13.53 -7.12
N GLN A 288 -20.84 -13.22 -8.02
CA GLN A 288 -21.07 -13.29 -9.46
C GLN A 288 -21.36 -14.73 -9.91
N GLN A 289 -20.59 -15.71 -9.43
CA GLN A 289 -20.81 -17.14 -9.74
C GLN A 289 -22.19 -17.63 -9.26
N GLU A 290 -22.68 -17.06 -8.16
CA GLU A 290 -24.01 -17.31 -7.59
C GLU A 290 -25.13 -16.49 -8.27
N GLY A 291 -24.79 -15.75 -9.33
CA GLY A 291 -25.76 -15.06 -10.18
C GLY A 291 -26.24 -13.71 -9.68
N PHE A 292 -25.64 -13.15 -8.62
CA PHE A 292 -26.02 -11.82 -8.12
C PHE A 292 -25.70 -10.71 -9.14
N TRP A 293 -24.58 -10.86 -9.86
CA TRP A 293 -24.05 -9.84 -10.77
C TRP A 293 -23.83 -10.38 -12.18
N ALA A 294 -23.74 -9.48 -13.17
CA ALA A 294 -23.30 -9.87 -14.51
C ALA A 294 -21.77 -9.85 -14.59
N ASP A 295 -21.14 -8.83 -14.01
CA ASP A 295 -19.71 -8.61 -13.99
C ASP A 295 -19.17 -8.64 -12.55
N ALA A 296 -17.93 -9.12 -12.34
CA ALA A 296 -17.28 -9.16 -11.04
C ALA A 296 -16.99 -7.75 -10.48
N GLU A 297 -17.04 -6.70 -11.29
CA GLU A 297 -16.87 -5.33 -10.82
C GLU A 297 -18.19 -4.67 -10.36
N ASP A 298 -19.35 -5.29 -10.64
CA ASP A 298 -20.65 -4.68 -10.35
C ASP A 298 -20.91 -4.53 -8.83
N MET A 299 -20.26 -5.34 -7.98
CA MET A 299 -20.34 -5.22 -6.52
C MET A 299 -19.82 -3.86 -6.01
N PHE A 300 -18.91 -3.20 -6.73
CA PHE A 300 -18.32 -1.93 -6.30
C PHE A 300 -19.22 -0.71 -6.55
N TYR A 301 -20.42 -0.91 -7.10
CA TYR A 301 -21.43 0.14 -7.31
C TYR A 301 -22.49 0.18 -6.21
N ILE A 302 -22.40 -0.68 -5.20
CA ILE A 302 -23.26 -0.66 -4.01
C ILE A 302 -22.44 -0.31 -2.78
N SER A 303 -23.11 0.25 -1.77
CA SER A 303 -22.48 0.57 -0.49
C SER A 303 -22.12 -0.69 0.29
N ARG A 304 -21.15 -0.54 1.21
CA ARG A 304 -20.78 -1.61 2.15
C ARG A 304 -21.96 -2.12 3.00
N ASP A 305 -22.97 -1.28 3.22
CA ASP A 305 -24.14 -1.61 4.03
C ASP A 305 -25.18 -2.38 3.21
N GLU A 306 -25.35 -2.05 1.92
CA GLU A 306 -26.15 -2.84 0.98
C GLU A 306 -25.53 -4.22 0.74
N LEU A 307 -24.19 -4.30 0.66
CA LEU A 307 -23.49 -5.59 0.50
C LEU A 307 -23.78 -6.54 1.66
N ARG A 308 -23.95 -6.06 2.90
CA ARG A 308 -24.39 -6.91 4.04
C ARG A 308 -25.72 -7.57 3.77
N GLN A 309 -26.67 -6.86 3.17
CA GLN A 309 -27.97 -7.42 2.81
C GLN A 309 -27.85 -8.47 1.71
N VAL A 310 -26.97 -8.25 0.74
CA VAL A 310 -26.69 -9.23 -0.32
C VAL A 310 -26.13 -10.53 0.26
N LEU A 311 -25.19 -10.44 1.22
CA LEU A 311 -24.65 -11.62 1.89
C LEU A 311 -25.72 -12.36 2.70
N PHE A 312 -26.61 -11.61 3.36
CA PHE A 312 -27.76 -12.19 4.06
C PHE A 312 -28.74 -12.89 3.09
N ASP A 313 -29.01 -12.30 1.94
CA ASP A 313 -29.85 -12.89 0.89
C ASP A 313 -29.21 -14.18 0.35
N TYR A 314 -27.89 -14.20 0.15
CA TYR A 314 -27.15 -15.40 -0.26
C TYR A 314 -27.23 -16.52 0.79
N ALA A 315 -26.95 -16.19 2.05
CA ALA A 315 -27.05 -17.12 3.17
C ALA A 315 -28.47 -17.70 3.32
N SER A 316 -29.49 -16.86 3.19
CA SER A 316 -30.89 -17.25 3.31
C SER A 316 -31.33 -18.15 2.15
N ALA A 317 -30.98 -17.78 0.91
CA ALA A 317 -31.28 -18.56 -0.28
C ALA A 317 -30.65 -19.96 -0.21
N TRP A 318 -29.38 -20.01 0.22
CA TRP A 318 -28.66 -21.25 0.48
C TRP A 318 -29.36 -22.13 1.54
N ALA A 319 -29.73 -21.55 2.68
CA ALA A 319 -30.34 -22.29 3.79
C ALA A 319 -31.70 -22.93 3.43
N VAL A 320 -32.47 -22.28 2.56
CA VAL A 320 -33.78 -22.81 2.09
C VAL A 320 -33.67 -23.62 0.80
N GLY A 321 -32.48 -23.72 0.20
CA GLY A 321 -32.24 -24.50 -1.03
C GLY A 321 -32.83 -23.87 -2.30
N VAL A 322 -32.91 -22.53 -2.36
CA VAL A 322 -33.36 -21.80 -3.56
C VAL A 322 -32.22 -21.01 -4.19
N GLN A 323 -32.35 -20.71 -5.47
CA GLN A 323 -31.41 -19.81 -6.15
C GLN A 323 -31.61 -18.38 -5.64
N PRO A 324 -30.52 -17.61 -5.38
CA PRO A 324 -30.64 -16.22 -4.99
C PRO A 324 -31.35 -15.39 -6.05
N GLY A 325 -32.22 -14.48 -5.63
CA GLY A 325 -32.86 -13.53 -6.55
C GLY A 325 -31.85 -12.51 -7.07
N ARG A 326 -31.78 -12.33 -8.39
CA ARG A 326 -30.91 -11.31 -9.02
C ARG A 326 -31.37 -9.92 -8.58
N ARG A 327 -30.57 -9.18 -7.81
CA ARG A 327 -30.85 -7.76 -7.55
C ARG A 327 -30.57 -6.98 -8.84
N PRO A 328 -31.44 -6.05 -9.28
CA PRO A 328 -31.10 -5.18 -10.40
C PRO A 328 -29.82 -4.42 -10.03
N ALA A 329 -28.79 -4.52 -10.88
CA ALA A 329 -27.55 -3.80 -10.69
C ALA A 329 -27.86 -2.32 -10.46
N ALA A 330 -27.25 -1.70 -9.43
CA ALA A 330 -27.25 -0.26 -9.33
C ALA A 330 -26.77 0.26 -10.69
N SER A 331 -27.59 1.09 -11.35
CA SER A 331 -27.36 1.50 -12.73
C SER A 331 -25.93 2.04 -12.85
N ARG A 332 -25.07 1.38 -13.65
CA ARG A 332 -23.76 1.93 -14.01
C ARG A 332 -24.01 3.37 -14.47
N PRO A 333 -23.38 4.40 -13.86
CA PRO A 333 -23.48 5.74 -14.41
C PRO A 333 -22.99 5.65 -15.85
N ALA A 334 -23.83 6.09 -16.80
CA ALA A 334 -23.48 6.08 -18.20
C ALA A 334 -22.12 6.76 -18.34
N SER A 335 -21.15 6.07 -18.95
CA SER A 335 -19.82 6.61 -19.20
C SER A 335 -19.97 7.98 -19.84
N ALA A 336 -19.61 9.04 -19.12
CA ALA A 336 -19.44 10.35 -19.72
C ALA A 336 -18.21 10.23 -20.62
N SER A 337 -18.45 10.04 -21.92
CA SER A 337 -17.45 10.28 -22.94
C SER A 337 -17.00 11.74 -22.85
N ALA A 338 -15.77 11.97 -22.44
CA ALA A 338 -15.04 13.21 -22.67
C ALA A 338 -13.59 12.87 -22.98
#